data_AF-A0A0D6N0D9-F1
#
_entry.id   AF-A0A0D6N0D9-F1
#
_cell.length_a   1.000
_cell.length_b   1.000
_cell.length_c   1.000
_cell.angle_alpha   90.00
_cell.angle_beta   90.00
_cell.angle_gamma   90.00
#
_symmetry.space_group_name_H-M   'P 1'
#
loop_
_entity.id
_entity.type
_entity.pdbx_description
1 polymer ?
#
loop_
_entity_poly.entity_id
_entity_poly.type
_entity_poly.pdbx_seq_one_letter_code
_entity_poly.pdbx_strand_id
1 'polypeptide(L)'
;MADPDRLKLRQAALLVRLQTLREEQATCDLAVARAQTAQARQQMAEATAAYEHESTAQTDARHQRWLGRVGQELSGRTVKALHVEDEAGLASIQQHSLSQKKARQRVRQTEAASKKAEVAMVLVRNSATRRKRLMLKIQQDYKRAEWLREEAARDQHSQLLFAQRLAEKQA
;
A
#
# COMPACT_ATOMS: atom_id res chain seq x y z
N MET A 1 -33.95 -25.98 -11.47
CA MET A 1 -32.56 -26.04 -11.97
C MET A 1 -32.21 -24.68 -12.54
N ALA A 2 -31.20 -23.97 -12.01
CA ALA A 2 -30.81 -22.66 -12.55
C ALA A 2 -30.12 -22.85 -13.90
N ASP A 3 -30.52 -22.05 -14.89
CA ASP A 3 -29.94 -22.02 -16.22
C ASP A 3 -28.41 -21.84 -16.15
N PRO A 4 -27.59 -22.71 -16.78
CA PRO A 4 -26.13 -22.67 -16.68
C PRO A 4 -25.54 -21.30 -17.01
N ASP A 5 -26.14 -20.55 -17.93
CA ASP A 5 -25.65 -19.23 -18.31
C ASP A 5 -26.00 -18.13 -17.28
N ARG A 6 -27.14 -18.26 -16.59
CA ARG A 6 -27.48 -17.39 -15.43
C ARG A 6 -26.50 -17.60 -14.27
N LEU A 7 -26.07 -18.85 -14.06
CA LEU A 7 -25.12 -19.18 -13.01
C LEU A 7 -23.72 -18.61 -13.29
N LYS A 8 -23.23 -18.71 -14.53
CA LYS A 8 -21.97 -18.08 -14.97
C LYS A 8 -21.99 -16.56 -14.78
N LEU A 9 -23.10 -15.90 -15.12
CA LEU A 9 -23.25 -14.45 -14.95
C LEU A 9 -23.19 -14.03 -13.48
N ARG A 10 -23.85 -14.77 -12.59
CA ARG A 10 -23.78 -14.55 -11.13
C ARG A 10 -22.36 -14.75 -10.60
N GLN A 11 -21.66 -15.81 -11.01
CA GLN A 11 -20.28 -16.07 -10.61
C GLN A 11 -19.34 -14.94 -11.06
N ALA A 12 -19.49 -14.46 -12.30
CA ALA A 12 -18.69 -13.34 -12.82
C ALA A 12 -18.93 -12.05 -12.02
N ALA A 13 -20.19 -11.75 -11.69
CA ALA A 13 -20.55 -10.59 -10.86
C ALA A 13 -19.95 -10.69 -9.44
N LEU A 14 -20.01 -11.87 -8.82
CA LEU A 14 -19.38 -12.12 -7.52
C LEU A 14 -17.85 -11.93 -7.58
N LEU A 15 -17.19 -12.42 -8.63
CA LEU A 15 -15.75 -12.24 -8.80
C LEU A 15 -15.37 -10.76 -8.98
N VAL A 16 -16.18 -9.96 -9.67
CA VAL A 16 -15.97 -8.51 -9.77
C VAL A 16 -16.11 -7.86 -8.40
N ARG A 17 -17.16 -8.18 -7.64
CA ARG A 17 -17.37 -7.62 -6.28
C ARG A 17 -16.27 -7.99 -5.30
N LEU A 18 -15.79 -9.24 -5.33
CA LEU A 18 -14.63 -9.64 -4.51
C LEU A 18 -13.36 -8.87 -4.91
N GLN A 19 -13.24 -8.51 -6.17
CA GLN A 19 -12.08 -7.79 -6.66
C GLN A 19 -12.13 -6.30 -6.31
N THR A 20 -13.32 -5.67 -6.31
CA THR A 20 -13.46 -4.28 -5.84
C THR A 20 -13.09 -4.16 -4.36
N LEU A 21 -13.51 -5.12 -3.53
CA LEU A 21 -13.11 -5.16 -2.11
C LEU A 21 -11.57 -5.27 -1.95
N ARG A 22 -10.92 -6.06 -2.81
CA ARG A 22 -9.44 -6.17 -2.82
C ARG A 22 -8.77 -4.88 -3.30
N GLU A 23 -9.36 -4.17 -4.26
CA GLU A 23 -8.89 -2.84 -4.69
C GLU A 23 -8.98 -1.83 -3.55
N GLU A 24 -10.11 -1.79 -2.83
CA GLU A 24 -10.31 -0.92 -1.67
C GLU A 24 -9.29 -1.22 -0.57
N GLN A 25 -9.13 -2.49 -0.19
CA GLN A 25 -8.14 -2.94 0.79
C GLN A 25 -6.72 -2.51 0.39
N ALA A 26 -6.31 -2.80 -0.85
CA ALA A 26 -4.98 -2.45 -1.32
C ALA A 26 -4.76 -0.92 -1.38
N THR A 27 -5.83 -0.15 -1.62
CA THR A 27 -5.77 1.33 -1.62
C THR A 27 -5.54 1.84 -0.20
N CYS A 28 -6.26 1.28 0.79
CA CYS A 28 -6.05 1.58 2.19
C CYS A 28 -4.63 1.21 2.64
N ASP A 29 -4.15 0.01 2.29
CA ASP A 29 -2.80 -0.46 2.64
C ASP A 29 -1.71 0.45 2.05
N LEU A 30 -1.88 0.90 0.81
CA LEU A 30 -0.97 1.86 0.18
C LEU A 30 -0.99 3.22 0.89
N ALA A 31 -2.17 3.72 1.26
CA ALA A 31 -2.30 4.98 1.99
C ALA A 31 -1.60 4.91 3.36
N VAL A 32 -1.79 3.81 4.09
CA VAL A 32 -1.12 3.54 5.37
C VAL A 32 0.39 3.47 5.20
N ALA A 33 0.89 2.73 4.21
CA ALA A 33 2.33 2.60 3.97
C ALA A 33 2.98 3.95 3.60
N ARG A 34 2.28 4.80 2.83
CA ARG A 34 2.74 6.16 2.50
C ARG A 34 2.77 7.06 3.74
N ALA A 35 1.73 7.01 4.57
CA ALA A 35 1.69 7.77 5.82
C ALA A 35 2.84 7.36 6.77
N GLN A 36 3.07 6.06 6.91
CA GLN A 36 4.20 5.54 7.71
C GLN A 36 5.55 5.98 7.16
N THR A 37 5.71 6.01 5.83
CA THR A 37 6.94 6.49 5.19
C THR A 37 7.16 7.98 5.44
N ALA A 38 6.11 8.80 5.33
CA ALA A 38 6.17 10.23 5.63
C ALA A 38 6.55 10.47 7.10
N GLN A 39 5.92 9.75 8.03
CA GLN A 39 6.23 9.82 9.46
C GLN A 39 7.68 9.39 9.75
N ALA A 40 8.15 8.31 9.14
CA ALA A 40 9.53 7.84 9.32
C ALA A 40 10.56 8.86 8.80
N ARG A 41 10.27 9.52 7.68
CA ARG A 41 11.11 10.60 7.14
C ARG A 41 11.15 11.81 8.06
N GLN A 42 10.01 12.20 8.62
CA GLN A 42 9.95 13.27 9.61
C GLN A 42 10.79 12.92 10.85
N GLN A 43 10.64 11.71 11.40
CA GLN A 43 11.46 11.26 12.54
C GLN A 43 12.95 11.22 12.22
N MET A 44 13.34 10.89 10.98
CA MET A 44 14.74 10.92 10.56
C MET A 44 15.28 12.35 10.44
N ALA A 45 14.47 13.30 9.99
CA ALA A 45 14.83 14.72 9.98
C ALA A 45 15.00 15.24 11.42
N GLU A 46 14.04 14.96 12.32
CA GLU A 46 14.11 15.32 13.74
C GLU A 46 15.33 14.71 14.43
N ALA A 47 15.60 13.42 14.21
CA ALA A 47 16.78 12.76 14.78
C ALA A 47 18.10 13.29 14.22
N THR A 48 18.11 13.76 12.98
CA THR A 48 19.29 14.39 12.36
C THR A 48 19.53 15.77 12.95
N ALA A 49 18.49 16.59 13.06
CA ALA A 49 18.58 17.90 13.69
C ALA A 49 19.01 17.80 15.16
N ALA A 50 18.47 16.83 15.91
CA ALA A 50 18.87 16.59 17.30
C ALA A 50 20.34 16.17 17.42
N TYR A 51 20.83 15.31 16.53
CA TYR A 51 22.24 14.93 16.49
C TYR A 51 23.15 16.11 16.16
N GLU A 52 22.80 16.91 15.16
CA GLU A 52 23.57 18.09 14.76
C GLU A 52 23.63 19.11 15.89
N HIS A 53 22.49 19.42 16.51
CA HIS A 53 22.39 20.34 17.63
C HIS A 53 23.22 19.88 18.83
N GLU A 54 23.09 18.62 19.23
CA GLU A 54 23.88 18.07 20.34
C GLU A 54 25.38 18.06 20.02
N SER A 55 25.74 17.69 18.78
CA SER A 55 27.14 17.69 18.34
C SER A 55 27.75 19.09 18.40
N THR A 56 27.05 20.12 17.95
CA THR A 56 27.55 21.51 18.04
C THR A 56 27.60 21.98 19.49
N ALA A 57 26.54 21.77 20.26
CA ALA A 57 26.46 22.20 21.65
C ALA A 57 27.56 21.57 22.52
N GLN A 58 27.82 20.27 22.37
CA GLN A 58 28.89 19.58 23.11
C GLN A 58 30.28 19.99 22.63
N THR A 59 30.45 20.28 21.33
CA THR A 59 31.74 20.79 20.80
C THR A 59 32.04 22.18 21.34
N ASP A 60 31.06 23.07 21.37
CA ASP A 60 31.17 24.43 21.90
C ASP A 60 31.40 24.39 23.42
N ALA A 61 30.65 23.57 24.14
CA ALA A 61 30.83 23.39 25.59
C ALA A 61 32.24 22.88 25.91
N ARG A 62 32.74 21.89 25.17
CA ARG A 62 34.12 21.41 25.28
C ARG A 62 35.12 22.52 25.01
N HIS A 63 34.94 23.27 23.92
CA HIS A 63 35.83 24.37 23.56
C HIS A 63 35.90 25.42 24.67
N GLN A 64 34.76 25.86 25.21
CA GLN A 64 34.70 26.83 26.30
C GLN A 64 35.34 26.30 27.59
N ARG A 65 35.09 25.03 27.94
CA ARG A 65 35.72 24.38 29.10
C ARG A 65 37.24 24.40 29.00
N TRP A 66 37.80 24.05 27.84
CA TRP A 66 39.24 24.01 27.65
C TRP A 66 39.86 25.41 27.51
N LEU A 67 39.21 26.34 26.82
CA LEU A 67 39.65 27.74 26.73
C LEU A 67 39.79 28.40 28.11
N GLY A 68 38.80 28.19 28.99
CA GLY A 68 38.82 28.74 30.35
C GLY A 68 39.94 28.19 31.25
N ARG A 69 40.71 27.21 30.77
CA ARG A 69 41.84 26.58 31.47
C ARG A 69 43.20 26.86 30.82
N VAL A 70 43.23 27.56 29.69
CA VAL A 70 44.48 27.94 29.03
C VAL A 70 45.28 28.87 29.95
N GLY A 71 46.57 28.56 30.15
CA GLY A 71 47.47 29.34 31.01
C GLY A 71 47.34 29.09 32.52
N GLN A 72 46.46 28.17 32.95
CA GLN A 72 46.34 27.77 34.36
C GLN A 72 47.15 26.50 34.64
N GLU A 73 47.81 26.44 35.80
CA GLU A 73 48.36 25.18 36.32
C GLU A 73 47.21 24.29 36.81
N LEU A 74 46.89 23.25 36.04
CA LEU A 74 45.79 22.35 36.36
C LEU A 74 46.26 21.23 37.29
N SER A 75 45.58 21.09 38.43
CA SER A 75 45.75 19.92 39.27
C SER A 75 45.30 18.65 38.55
N GLY A 76 45.90 17.51 38.88
CA GLY A 76 45.47 16.21 38.32
C GLY A 76 44.00 15.87 38.60
N ARG A 77 43.40 16.41 39.68
CA ARG A 77 41.95 16.27 39.94
C ARG A 77 41.11 17.08 38.96
N THR A 78 41.54 18.30 38.63
CA THR A 78 40.86 19.18 37.67
C THR A 78 40.88 18.58 36.26
N VAL A 79 42.02 18.02 35.84
CA VAL A 79 42.16 17.34 34.54
C VAL A 79 41.23 16.13 34.45
N LYS A 80 41.16 15.31 35.51
CA LYS A 80 40.23 14.17 35.57
C LYS A 80 38.77 14.59 35.46
N ALA A 81 38.37 15.67 36.14
CA ALA A 81 37.00 16.17 36.07
C ALA A 81 36.63 16.64 34.64
N LEU A 82 37.54 17.37 33.97
CA LEU A 82 37.34 17.81 32.58
C LEU A 82 37.19 16.62 31.61
N HIS A 83 37.98 15.56 31.81
CA HIS A 83 37.85 14.35 31.00
C HIS A 83 36.50 13.64 31.21
N VAL A 84 36.00 13.56 32.44
CA VAL A 84 34.68 12.97 32.71
C VAL A 84 33.57 13.75 32.02
N GLU A 85 33.64 15.09 32.02
CA GLU A 85 32.66 15.94 31.31
C GLU A 85 32.74 15.77 29.80
N ASP A 86 33.95 15.63 29.24
CA ASP A 86 34.15 15.36 27.81
C ASP A 86 33.64 13.96 27.41
N GLU A 87 33.90 12.93 28.23
CA GLU A 87 33.38 11.58 28.01
C GLU A 87 31.85 11.54 28.08
N ALA A 88 31.24 12.26 29.02
CA ALA A 88 29.78 12.39 29.11
C ALA A 88 29.20 13.08 27.86
N GLY A 89 29.82 14.16 27.39
CA GLY A 89 29.42 14.84 26.15
C GLY A 89 29.55 13.94 24.92
N LEU A 90 30.65 13.19 24.80
CA LEU A 90 30.84 12.21 23.72
C LEU A 90 29.80 11.09 23.77
N ALA A 91 29.48 10.58 24.96
CA ALA A 91 28.44 9.57 25.13
C ALA A 91 27.05 10.08 24.69
N SER A 92 26.73 11.34 25.00
CA SER A 92 25.50 12.01 24.52
C SER A 92 25.44 12.05 22.99
N ILE A 93 26.50 12.54 22.32
CA ILE A 93 26.58 12.58 20.85
C ILE A 93 26.41 11.16 20.26
N GLN A 94 27.05 10.16 20.86
CA GLN A 94 26.94 8.76 20.41
C GLN A 94 25.49 8.24 20.53
N GLN A 95 24.78 8.56 21.60
CA GLN A 95 23.38 8.18 21.77
C GLN A 95 22.49 8.78 20.67
N HIS A 96 22.68 10.06 20.34
CA HIS A 96 21.96 10.72 19.25
C HIS A 96 22.35 10.15 17.88
N SER A 97 23.61 9.81 17.66
CA SER A 97 24.08 9.15 16.43
C SER A 97 23.40 7.78 16.22
N LEU A 98 23.26 6.99 17.29
CA LEU A 98 22.55 5.72 17.25
C LEU A 98 21.06 5.91 16.95
N SER A 99 20.43 6.94 17.53
CA SER A 99 19.03 7.29 17.22
C SER A 99 18.86 7.65 15.74
N GLN A 100 19.75 8.48 15.19
CA GLN A 100 19.76 8.83 13.77
C GLN A 100 19.93 7.60 12.88
N LYS A 101 20.84 6.68 13.22
CA LYS A 101 21.02 5.42 12.48
C LYS A 101 19.76 4.56 12.49
N LYS A 102 19.10 4.42 13.64
CA LYS A 102 17.82 3.69 13.76
C LYS A 102 16.72 4.34 12.92
N ALA A 103 16.59 5.67 12.95
CA ALA A 103 15.61 6.39 12.16
C ALA A 103 15.85 6.20 10.65
N ARG A 104 17.12 6.27 10.20
CA ARG A 104 17.49 5.97 8.80
C ARG A 104 17.12 4.54 8.38
N GLN A 105 17.37 3.56 9.24
CA GLN A 105 16.97 2.17 8.97
C GLN A 105 15.45 2.03 8.86
N ARG A 106 14.70 2.70 9.74
CA ARG A 106 13.24 2.72 9.71
C ARG A 106 12.70 3.30 8.40
N VAL A 107 13.26 4.41 7.92
CA VAL A 107 12.89 5.00 6.61
C VAL A 107 13.04 3.98 5.49
N ARG A 108 14.20 3.30 5.41
CA ARG A 108 14.45 2.27 4.38
C ARG A 108 13.44 1.13 4.45
N GLN A 109 13.08 0.68 5.66
CA GLN A 109 12.08 -0.37 5.86
C GLN A 109 10.69 0.08 5.39
N THR A 110 10.27 1.29 5.77
CA THR A 110 8.96 1.83 5.37
C THR A 110 8.88 2.11 3.87
N GLU A 111 9.96 2.57 3.25
CA GLU A 111 10.02 2.77 1.80
C GLU A 111 9.92 1.45 1.03
N ALA A 112 10.60 0.40 1.50
CA ALA A 112 10.47 -0.94 0.93
C ALA A 112 9.04 -1.48 1.08
N ALA A 113 8.38 -1.25 2.22
CA ALA A 113 6.99 -1.62 2.44
C ALA A 113 6.03 -0.85 1.53
N SER A 114 6.21 0.47 1.39
CA SER A 114 5.45 1.32 0.47
C SER A 114 5.57 0.83 -0.97
N LYS A 115 6.80 0.53 -1.44
CA LYS A 115 7.03 -0.01 -2.79
C LYS A 115 6.33 -1.35 -3.01
N LYS A 116 6.33 -2.24 -2.01
CA LYS A 116 5.58 -3.50 -2.07
C LYS A 116 4.07 -3.26 -2.18
N ALA A 117 3.52 -2.32 -1.41
CA ALA A 117 2.12 -1.95 -1.47
C ALA A 117 1.74 -1.35 -2.83
N GLU A 118 2.61 -0.53 -3.43
CA GLU A 118 2.42 0.01 -4.78
C GLU A 118 2.35 -1.09 -5.85
N VAL A 119 3.29 -2.04 -5.81
CA VAL A 119 3.28 -3.20 -6.72
C VAL A 119 2.01 -4.03 -6.53
N ALA A 120 1.61 -4.31 -5.28
CA ALA A 120 0.37 -5.03 -4.99
C ALA A 120 -0.86 -4.31 -5.56
N MET A 121 -0.93 -2.99 -5.39
CA MET A 121 -1.99 -2.15 -5.95
C MET A 121 -2.09 -2.26 -7.47
N VAL A 122 -0.96 -2.22 -8.19
CA VAL A 122 -0.93 -2.38 -9.64
C VAL A 122 -1.45 -3.76 -10.06
N LEU A 123 -1.03 -4.83 -9.36
CA LEU A 123 -1.50 -6.19 -9.65
C LEU A 123 -3.02 -6.35 -9.42
N VAL A 124 -3.53 -5.76 -8.34
CA VAL A 124 -4.96 -5.79 -8.00
C VAL A 124 -5.77 -5.01 -9.04
N ARG A 125 -5.31 -3.83 -9.48
CA ARG A 125 -5.96 -3.04 -10.53
C ARG A 125 -5.96 -3.73 -11.90
N ASN A 126 -4.87 -4.40 -12.24
CA ASN A 126 -4.77 -5.19 -13.49
C ASN A 126 -5.77 -6.37 -13.47
N SER A 127 -5.85 -7.07 -12.34
CA SER A 127 -6.80 -8.18 -12.19
C SER A 127 -8.26 -7.71 -12.17
N ALA A 128 -8.57 -6.54 -11.61
CA ALA A 128 -9.89 -5.92 -11.71
C ALA A 128 -10.28 -5.57 -13.14
N THR A 129 -9.35 -4.98 -13.90
CA THR A 129 -9.58 -4.69 -15.32
C THR A 129 -9.87 -5.97 -16.12
N ARG A 130 -9.11 -7.04 -15.88
CA ARG A 130 -9.35 -8.34 -16.51
C ARG A 130 -10.72 -8.93 -16.13
N ARG A 131 -11.12 -8.86 -14.86
CA ARG A 131 -12.43 -9.37 -14.38
C ARG A 131 -13.60 -8.56 -14.93
N LYS A 132 -13.48 -7.23 -15.01
CA LYS A 132 -14.49 -6.37 -15.66
C LYS A 132 -14.69 -6.74 -17.13
N ARG A 133 -13.60 -6.97 -17.87
CA ARG A 133 -13.67 -7.45 -19.27
C ARG A 133 -14.36 -8.82 -19.38
N LEU A 134 -14.02 -9.76 -18.48
CA LEU A 134 -14.68 -11.07 -18.45
C LEU A 134 -16.19 -10.96 -18.20
N MET A 135 -16.59 -10.11 -17.24
CA MET A 135 -18.00 -9.86 -16.93
C MET A 135 -18.76 -9.32 -18.16
N LEU A 136 -18.18 -8.34 -18.85
CA LEU A 136 -18.78 -7.77 -20.07
C LEU A 136 -18.96 -8.83 -21.16
N LYS A 137 -17.94 -9.68 -21.37
CA LYS A 137 -18.03 -10.78 -22.34
C LYS A 137 -19.15 -11.77 -21.98
N ILE A 138 -19.20 -12.21 -20.73
CA ILE A 138 -20.24 -13.15 -20.26
C ILE A 138 -21.63 -12.53 -20.38
N GLN A 139 -21.78 -11.23 -20.11
CA GLN A 139 -23.05 -10.52 -20.30
C GLN A 139 -23.49 -10.47 -21.77
N GLN A 140 -22.55 -10.25 -22.69
CA GLN A 140 -22.84 -10.27 -24.13
C GLN A 140 -23.25 -11.66 -24.61
N ASP A 141 -22.50 -12.69 -24.20
CA ASP A 141 -22.80 -14.09 -24.54
C ASP A 141 -24.16 -14.51 -23.98
N TYR A 142 -24.48 -14.12 -22.74
CA TYR A 142 -25.77 -14.36 -22.10
C TYR A 142 -26.94 -13.73 -22.87
N LYS A 143 -26.82 -12.44 -23.21
CA LYS A 143 -27.86 -11.72 -23.98
C LYS A 143 -28.07 -12.36 -25.35
N ARG A 144 -27.00 -12.78 -26.02
CA ARG A 144 -27.08 -13.46 -27.31
C ARG A 144 -27.79 -14.81 -27.19
N ALA A 145 -27.50 -15.58 -26.14
CA ALA A 145 -28.16 -16.86 -25.88
C ALA A 145 -29.66 -16.68 -25.56
N GLU A 146 -30.05 -15.69 -24.76
CA GLU A 146 -31.46 -15.37 -24.52
C GLU A 146 -32.18 -15.00 -25.82
N TRP A 147 -31.59 -14.13 -26.64
CA TRP A 147 -32.16 -13.73 -27.92
C TRP A 147 -32.40 -14.93 -28.86
N LEU A 148 -31.41 -15.83 -29.01
CA LEU A 148 -31.56 -17.03 -29.82
C LEU A 148 -32.63 -17.99 -29.30
N ARG A 149 -32.81 -18.08 -27.98
CA ARG A 149 -33.87 -18.90 -27.37
C ARG A 149 -35.26 -18.31 -27.61
N GLU A 150 -35.39 -17.00 -27.52
CA GLU A 150 -36.64 -16.31 -27.85
C GLU A 150 -37.00 -16.48 -29.33
N GLU A 151 -36.02 -16.36 -30.23
CA GLU A 151 -36.20 -16.58 -31.67
C GLU A 151 -36.65 -18.03 -31.96
N ALA A 152 -35.94 -19.02 -31.41
CA ALA A 152 -36.32 -20.43 -31.55
C ALA A 152 -37.73 -20.73 -31.00
N ALA A 153 -38.11 -20.12 -29.88
CA ALA A 153 -39.45 -20.29 -29.30
C ALA A 153 -40.54 -19.66 -30.19
N ARG A 154 -40.28 -18.50 -30.80
CA ARG A 154 -41.20 -17.86 -31.76
C ARG A 154 -41.36 -18.71 -33.02
N ASP A 155 -40.26 -19.24 -33.55
CA ASP A 155 -40.27 -20.11 -34.72
C ASP A 155 -41.06 -21.38 -34.46
N GLN A 156 -40.78 -22.08 -33.35
CA GLN A 156 -41.55 -23.26 -32.93
C GLN A 156 -43.04 -22.95 -32.77
N HIS A 157 -43.38 -21.82 -32.13
CA HIS A 157 -44.78 -21.43 -31.97
C HIS A 157 -45.46 -21.17 -33.33
N SER A 158 -44.77 -20.48 -34.25
CA SER A 158 -45.29 -20.24 -35.59
C SER A 158 -45.53 -21.54 -36.37
N GLN A 159 -44.60 -22.50 -36.28
CA GLN A 159 -44.72 -23.80 -36.94
C GLN A 159 -45.92 -24.60 -36.41
N LEU A 160 -46.14 -24.59 -35.10
CA LEU A 160 -47.31 -25.22 -34.48
C LEU A 160 -48.62 -24.59 -34.97
N LEU A 161 -48.69 -23.25 -35.04
CA LEU A 161 -49.87 -22.54 -35.55
C LEU A 161 -50.13 -22.86 -37.04
N PHE A 162 -49.07 -22.91 -37.86
CA PHE A 162 -49.19 -23.30 -39.27
C PHE A 162 -49.67 -24.75 -39.41
N ALA A 163 -49.12 -25.68 -38.64
CA ALA A 163 -49.53 -27.09 -38.64
C ALA A 163 -50.99 -27.26 -38.22
N GLN A 164 -51.45 -26.55 -37.18
CA GLN A 164 -52.85 -26.54 -36.74
C GLN A 164 -53.79 -26.05 -37.84
N ARG A 165 -53.48 -24.91 -38.48
CA ARG A 165 -54.28 -24.38 -39.59
C ARG A 165 -54.32 -25.29 -40.81
N LEU A 166 -53.25 -26.03 -41.07
CA LEU A 166 -53.20 -27.04 -42.14
C LEU A 166 -54.10 -28.23 -41.82
N ALA A 167 -54.05 -28.73 -40.58
CA ALA A 167 -54.91 -29.82 -40.12
C ALA A 167 -56.40 -29.44 -40.17
N GLU A 168 -56.75 -28.21 -39.75
CA GLU A 168 -58.13 -27.70 -39.83
C GLU A 168 -58.68 -27.57 -41.26
N LYS A 169 -57.83 -27.34 -42.25
CA LYS A 169 -58.24 -27.25 -43.67
C LYS A 169 -58.35 -28.61 -44.37
N GLN A 170 -57.78 -29.65 -43.78
CA GLN A 170 -57.78 -31.01 -44.32
C GLN A 170 -58.88 -31.89 -43.70
N ALA A 171 -59.49 -31.43 -42.60
CA ALA A 171 -60.69 -32.00 -41.98
C ALA A 171 -61.97 -31.40 -42.60
#